data_AF-A0AAD4T018-F1
#
_entry.id   AF-A0AAD4T018-F1
#
_cell.length_a   1.000
_cell.length_b   1.000
_cell.length_c   1.000
_cell.angle_alpha   90.00
_cell.angle_beta   90.00
_cell.angle_gamma   90.00
#
_symmetry.space_group_name_H-M   'P 1'
#
loop_
_entity.id
_entity.type
_entity.pdbx_description
1 polymer ?
#
loop_
_entity_poly.entity_id
_entity_poly.type
_entity_poly.pdbx_seq_one_letter_code
_entity_poly.pdbx_strand_id
1 'polypeptide(L)'
;MFLSHPIPNHTLLFKEPKRSPWNTTSSPLQAVLVDSRISASKGASHYVMCPSEPKERIREMFTKVELSVSSYDTAWVAMVPSPNSPSSPCFPKCLSWILENQLPDGSWPVAHDHPLLIKDALSSTLACVLALKKWDIGEEHVNKGLQFIGSKFSLISDKNQHAPIGFDIIFPGMVEYAKFLGLNLPMSTPAIDVLLQHRDLEFKRCSLKTFYFPQEK
;
A
#
# COMPACT_ATOMS: atom_id res chain seq x y z
N MET A 1 -36.12 31.63 -15.25
CA MET A 1 -35.07 31.60 -16.30
C MET A 1 -33.78 32.07 -15.67
N PHE A 2 -32.90 31.14 -15.30
CA PHE A 2 -31.53 31.46 -14.90
C PHE A 2 -30.60 30.72 -15.86
N LEU A 3 -29.78 31.47 -16.57
CA LEU A 3 -28.89 31.01 -17.64
C LEU A 3 -27.63 30.41 -17.03
N SER A 4 -27.50 29.09 -17.13
CA SER A 4 -26.28 28.34 -16.83
C SER A 4 -25.20 28.65 -17.86
N HIS A 5 -24.04 29.15 -17.42
CA HIS A 5 -22.84 29.20 -18.25
C HIS A 5 -22.00 27.93 -17.99
N PRO A 6 -21.51 27.24 -19.04
CA PRO A 6 -20.68 26.05 -18.88
C PRO A 6 -19.21 26.42 -18.58
N ILE A 7 -18.63 25.76 -17.59
CA ILE A 7 -17.20 25.82 -17.27
C ILE A 7 -16.44 24.88 -18.21
N PRO A 8 -15.30 25.28 -18.81
CA PRO A 8 -14.59 24.44 -19.77
C PRO A 8 -13.86 23.26 -19.08
N ASN A 9 -14.05 22.06 -19.64
CA ASN A 9 -13.31 20.85 -19.30
C ASN A 9 -11.83 20.99 -19.70
N HIS A 10 -10.93 21.09 -18.72
CA HIS A 10 -9.51 20.82 -18.95
C HIS A 10 -9.25 19.32 -18.81
N THR A 11 -9.15 18.64 -19.95
CA THR A 11 -8.72 17.25 -20.07
C THR A 11 -7.23 17.15 -19.71
N LEU A 12 -6.92 16.69 -18.49
CA LEU A 12 -5.58 16.23 -18.15
C LEU A 12 -5.37 14.81 -18.70
N LEU A 13 -4.70 14.73 -19.85
CA LEU A 13 -4.22 13.50 -20.46
C LEU A 13 -3.11 12.89 -19.59
N PHE A 14 -3.49 12.01 -18.66
CA PHE A 14 -2.55 11.09 -18.02
C PHE A 14 -2.23 9.99 -19.04
N LYS A 15 -1.00 10.02 -19.56
CA LYS A 15 -0.47 8.98 -20.44
C LYS A 15 -0.09 7.77 -19.58
N GLU A 16 -0.72 6.63 -19.83
CA GLU A 16 -0.41 5.38 -19.11
C GLU A 16 1.06 4.95 -19.34
N PRO A 17 1.79 4.54 -18.29
CA PRO A 17 3.08 3.89 -18.48
C PRO A 17 2.89 2.43 -18.88
N LYS A 18 3.41 2.06 -20.06
CA LYS A 18 3.53 0.66 -20.48
C LYS A 18 4.45 -0.09 -19.50
N ARG A 19 3.93 -1.08 -18.77
CA ARG A 19 4.74 -1.96 -17.90
C ARG A 19 5.54 -2.95 -18.75
N SER A 20 6.85 -3.05 -18.48
CA SER A 20 7.67 -4.21 -18.85
C SER A 20 7.67 -5.25 -17.72
N PRO A 21 7.76 -6.55 -18.01
CA PRO A 21 7.84 -7.58 -16.97
C PRO A 21 9.23 -7.54 -16.32
N TRP A 22 9.29 -7.41 -14.99
CA TRP A 22 10.54 -7.53 -14.26
C TRP A 22 10.90 -9.01 -14.13
N ASN A 23 11.99 -9.42 -14.78
CA ASN A 23 12.66 -10.67 -14.49
C ASN A 23 13.63 -10.46 -13.31
N THR A 24 13.54 -11.34 -12.32
CA THR A 24 14.44 -11.47 -11.18
C THR A 24 15.87 -11.72 -11.66
N THR A 25 16.82 -10.83 -11.37
CA THR A 25 18.24 -11.18 -11.40
C THR A 25 18.98 -10.64 -10.18
N SER A 26 19.70 -11.58 -9.59
CA SER A 26 20.66 -11.55 -8.49
C SER A 26 21.69 -10.42 -8.50
N SER A 27 22.15 -10.12 -7.28
CA SER A 27 23.24 -9.23 -6.87
C SER A 27 24.50 -9.21 -7.78
N PRO A 28 25.21 -8.06 -7.95
CA PRO A 28 26.16 -7.85 -9.05
C PRO A 28 27.59 -8.37 -8.87
N LEU A 29 27.86 -9.35 -7.99
CA LEU A 29 29.24 -9.68 -7.59
C LEU A 29 29.81 -11.03 -8.07
N GLN A 30 29.21 -11.73 -9.03
CA GLN A 30 29.85 -12.94 -9.59
C GLN A 30 29.51 -13.13 -11.07
N ALA A 31 30.48 -12.85 -11.96
CA ALA A 31 30.80 -13.64 -13.16
C ALA A 31 31.84 -12.88 -14.03
N VAL A 32 33.11 -13.23 -13.85
CA VAL A 32 34.20 -12.97 -14.79
C VAL A 32 34.54 -14.30 -15.48
N LEU A 33 34.97 -14.22 -16.75
CA LEU A 33 35.50 -15.25 -17.69
C LEU A 33 34.45 -16.03 -18.52
N VAL A 34 34.33 -15.76 -19.84
CA VAL A 34 35.07 -16.30 -21.03
C VAL A 34 34.04 -17.12 -21.86
N ASP A 35 33.91 -17.15 -23.19
CA ASP A 35 34.75 -16.79 -24.34
C ASP A 35 33.90 -16.38 -25.56
N SER A 36 34.62 -15.82 -26.52
CA SER A 36 34.37 -15.29 -27.86
C SER A 36 33.67 -16.21 -28.87
N ARG A 37 32.88 -15.61 -29.77
CA ARG A 37 33.00 -15.82 -31.23
C ARG A 37 32.28 -14.72 -32.05
N ILE A 38 33.04 -14.14 -32.98
CA ILE A 38 32.69 -13.03 -33.87
C ILE A 38 31.97 -13.56 -35.12
N SER A 39 30.91 -12.87 -35.57
CA SER A 39 30.66 -12.65 -37.00
C SER A 39 29.93 -11.33 -37.22
N ALA A 40 30.45 -10.55 -38.17
CA ALA A 40 30.05 -9.18 -38.45
C ALA A 40 28.92 -9.12 -39.48
N SER A 41 27.92 -8.26 -39.25
CA SER A 41 27.14 -7.64 -40.32
C SER A 41 26.91 -6.15 -39.99
N LYS A 42 27.12 -5.31 -41.00
CA LYS A 42 27.00 -3.84 -40.94
C LYS A 42 25.53 -3.45 -41.08
N GLY A 43 25.07 -2.49 -40.28
CA GLY A 43 23.92 -1.64 -40.63
C GLY A 43 22.89 -1.45 -39.51
N ALA A 44 23.16 -0.45 -38.66
CA ALA A 44 22.21 0.43 -37.97
C ALA A 44 22.88 0.88 -36.67
N SER A 45 23.19 2.16 -36.57
CA SER A 45 23.64 2.79 -35.32
C SER A 45 22.49 2.74 -34.32
N HIS A 46 22.34 1.62 -33.62
CA HIS A 46 21.59 1.58 -32.38
C HIS A 46 22.39 2.46 -31.42
N TYR A 47 21.90 3.67 -31.14
CA TYR A 47 22.39 4.47 -30.04
C TYR A 47 22.18 3.63 -28.77
N VAL A 48 23.18 2.81 -28.42
CA VAL A 48 23.35 2.31 -27.07
C VAL A 48 23.62 3.57 -26.28
N MET A 49 22.56 4.10 -25.66
CA MET A 49 22.68 5.18 -24.70
C MET A 49 23.63 4.65 -23.63
N CYS A 50 24.87 5.15 -23.68
CA CYS A 50 25.89 4.86 -22.68
C CYS A 50 25.26 5.15 -21.31
N PRO A 51 25.45 4.32 -20.28
CA PRO A 51 24.98 4.67 -18.94
C PRO A 51 25.52 6.07 -18.65
N SER A 52 24.61 7.05 -18.51
CA SER A 52 24.95 8.41 -18.08
C SER A 52 25.94 8.28 -16.93
N GLU A 53 27.01 9.09 -16.92
CA GLU A 53 28.03 9.00 -15.88
C GLU A 53 27.34 8.94 -14.50
N PRO A 54 27.85 8.21 -13.51
CA PRO A 54 27.18 8.05 -12.22
C PRO A 54 26.70 9.39 -11.60
N LYS A 55 27.41 10.49 -11.89
CA LYS A 55 27.05 11.86 -11.50
C LYS A 55 25.76 12.37 -12.17
N GLU A 56 25.57 12.08 -13.45
CA GLU A 56 24.40 12.47 -14.23
C GLU A 56 23.16 11.70 -13.76
N ARG A 57 23.30 10.38 -13.52
CA ARG A 57 22.24 9.56 -12.92
C ARG A 57 21.82 10.07 -11.54
N ILE A 58 22.80 10.40 -10.69
CA ILE A 58 22.52 10.97 -9.35
C ILE A 58 21.81 12.33 -9.49
N ARG A 59 22.25 13.19 -10.43
CA ARG A 59 21.59 14.48 -10.69
C ARG A 59 20.14 14.29 -11.15
N GLU A 60 19.85 13.30 -11.99
CA GLU A 60 18.49 12.97 -12.41
C GLU A 60 17.60 12.50 -11.25
N MET A 61 18.14 11.71 -10.31
CA MET A 61 17.39 11.28 -9.12
C MET A 61 16.92 12.45 -8.24
N PHE A 62 17.65 13.59 -8.23
CA PHE A 62 17.20 14.79 -7.52
C PHE A 62 16.06 15.54 -8.23
N THR A 63 15.82 15.25 -9.51
CA THR A 63 14.73 15.86 -10.29
C THR A 63 13.45 15.03 -10.27
N LYS A 64 13.53 13.75 -9.89
CA LYS A 64 12.39 12.83 -9.81
C LYS A 64 12.37 12.11 -8.46
N VAL A 65 11.47 12.53 -7.58
CA VAL A 65 11.18 11.79 -6.35
C VAL A 65 10.21 10.67 -6.71
N GLU A 66 10.70 9.43 -6.75
CA GLU A 66 9.86 8.24 -6.86
C GLU A 66 9.49 7.75 -5.46
N LEU A 67 8.20 7.86 -5.11
CA LEU A 67 7.64 7.27 -3.90
C LEU A 67 6.87 6.01 -4.27
N SER A 68 6.99 4.96 -3.45
CA SER A 68 6.15 3.79 -3.58
C SER A 68 4.72 4.09 -3.11
N VAL A 69 3.76 3.39 -3.71
CA VAL A 69 2.36 3.48 -3.29
C VAL A 69 2.19 2.73 -1.97
N SER A 70 1.56 3.38 -1.00
CA SER A 70 1.13 2.76 0.25
C SER A 70 -0.24 2.12 0.06
N SER A 71 -0.30 0.78 0.13
CA SER A 71 -1.58 0.05 0.08
C SER A 71 -2.51 0.46 1.21
N TYR A 72 -1.95 0.63 2.41
CA TYR A 72 -2.66 1.08 3.61
C TYR A 72 -3.34 2.44 3.39
N ASP A 73 -2.59 3.46 2.96
CA ASP A 73 -3.14 4.81 2.78
C ASP A 73 -4.11 4.86 1.59
N THR A 74 -3.81 4.12 0.52
CA THR A 74 -4.70 3.98 -0.65
C THR A 74 -6.05 3.41 -0.24
N ALA A 75 -6.07 2.43 0.66
CA ALA A 75 -7.31 1.85 1.19
C ALA A 75 -8.13 2.83 2.03
N TRP A 76 -7.48 3.65 2.88
CA TRP A 76 -8.16 4.72 3.60
C TRP A 76 -8.80 5.75 2.67
N VAL A 77 -8.07 6.17 1.63
CA VAL A 77 -8.60 7.08 0.61
C VAL A 77 -9.76 6.44 -0.17
N ALA A 78 -9.66 5.14 -0.49
CA ALA A 78 -10.71 4.41 -1.19
C ALA A 78 -12.03 4.32 -0.38
N MET A 79 -11.98 4.40 0.95
CA MET A 79 -13.18 4.34 1.80
C MET A 79 -13.96 5.67 1.87
N VAL A 80 -13.41 6.78 1.37
CA VAL A 80 -14.05 8.09 1.45
C VAL A 80 -15.29 8.14 0.55
N PRO A 81 -16.50 8.38 1.08
CA PRO A 81 -17.71 8.48 0.27
C PRO A 81 -17.74 9.78 -0.53
N SER A 82 -18.36 9.74 -1.71
CA SER A 82 -18.61 10.93 -2.51
C SER A 82 -19.60 11.85 -1.78
N PRO A 83 -19.32 13.17 -1.68
CA PRO A 83 -20.24 14.13 -1.06
C PRO A 83 -21.61 14.18 -1.74
N ASN A 84 -21.66 13.90 -3.04
CA ASN A 84 -22.87 13.96 -3.85
C ASN A 84 -23.59 12.61 -3.96
N SER A 85 -22.91 11.51 -3.59
CA SER A 85 -23.45 10.15 -3.70
C SER A 85 -22.79 9.26 -2.63
N PRO A 86 -23.29 9.26 -1.38
CA PRO A 86 -22.65 8.57 -0.26
C PRO A 86 -22.51 7.05 -0.42
N SER A 87 -23.28 6.45 -1.35
CA SER A 87 -23.21 5.05 -1.73
C SER A 87 -22.11 4.75 -2.78
N SER A 88 -21.27 5.73 -3.10
CA SER A 88 -20.18 5.57 -4.07
C SER A 88 -18.86 6.18 -3.57
N PRO A 89 -17.69 5.65 -3.98
CA PRO A 89 -16.39 6.18 -3.57
C PRO A 89 -16.12 7.54 -4.21
N CYS A 90 -15.54 8.46 -3.44
CA CYS A 90 -15.03 9.74 -3.93
C CYS A 90 -13.84 9.54 -4.89
N PHE A 91 -13.01 8.52 -4.62
CA PHE A 91 -11.79 8.22 -5.35
C PHE A 91 -11.82 6.79 -5.94
N PRO A 92 -12.61 6.54 -7.01
CA PRO A 92 -12.78 5.19 -7.55
C PRO A 92 -11.47 4.55 -8.04
N LYS A 93 -10.49 5.36 -8.49
CA LYS A 93 -9.18 4.86 -8.93
C LYS A 93 -8.38 4.18 -7.81
N CYS A 94 -8.54 4.61 -6.56
CA CYS A 94 -7.90 3.95 -5.42
C CYS A 94 -8.49 2.55 -5.23
N LEU A 95 -9.79 2.40 -5.43
CA LEU A 95 -10.48 1.12 -5.32
C LEU A 95 -10.09 0.16 -6.46
N SER A 96 -9.99 0.67 -7.70
CA SER A 96 -9.44 -0.10 -8.83
C SER A 96 -8.01 -0.56 -8.55
N TRP A 97 -7.15 0.32 -8.01
CA TRP A 97 -5.78 -0.04 -7.66
C TRP A 97 -5.73 -1.17 -6.63
N ILE A 98 -6.60 -1.15 -5.61
CA ILE A 98 -6.66 -2.23 -4.61
C ILE A 98 -6.99 -3.58 -5.26
N LEU A 99 -7.96 -3.62 -6.17
CA LEU A 99 -8.34 -4.85 -6.88
C LEU A 99 -7.20 -5.38 -7.77
N GLU A 100 -6.45 -4.48 -8.42
CA GLU A 100 -5.42 -4.86 -9.40
C GLU A 100 -4.06 -5.26 -8.79
N ASN A 101 -3.85 -5.02 -7.49
CA ASN A 101 -2.52 -5.15 -6.88
C ASN A 101 -2.48 -6.11 -5.68
N GLN A 102 -3.50 -6.96 -5.46
CA GLN A 102 -3.41 -8.02 -4.45
C GLN A 102 -2.32 -9.04 -4.83
N LEU A 103 -1.50 -9.43 -3.86
CA LEU A 103 -0.43 -10.41 -4.05
C LEU A 103 -0.98 -11.85 -4.08
N PRO A 104 -0.24 -12.81 -4.66
CA PRO A 104 -0.69 -14.21 -4.75
C PRO A 104 -0.98 -14.88 -3.41
N ASP A 105 -0.35 -14.43 -2.31
CA ASP A 105 -0.56 -14.94 -0.96
C ASP A 105 -1.79 -14.31 -0.26
N GLY A 106 -2.49 -13.40 -0.93
CA GLY A 106 -3.67 -12.70 -0.43
C GLY A 106 -3.37 -11.37 0.28
N SER A 107 -2.11 -11.03 0.52
CA SER A 107 -1.71 -9.74 1.09
C SER A 107 -1.71 -8.61 0.05
N TRP A 108 -1.46 -7.38 0.51
CA TRP A 108 -1.21 -6.24 -0.36
C TRP A 108 0.23 -5.72 -0.25
N PRO A 109 0.81 -5.17 -1.33
CA PRO A 109 2.19 -4.71 -1.38
C PRO A 109 2.51 -3.70 -0.28
N VAL A 110 3.69 -3.85 0.32
CA VAL A 110 4.30 -2.87 1.22
C VAL A 110 5.51 -2.23 0.54
N ALA A 111 5.82 -0.98 0.91
CA ALA A 111 6.89 -0.19 0.29
C ALA A 111 8.26 -0.91 0.32
N HIS A 112 8.51 -1.70 1.34
CA HIS A 112 9.73 -2.48 1.52
C HIS A 112 9.33 -3.90 1.90
N ASP A 113 9.53 -4.85 0.99
CA ASP A 113 9.30 -6.27 1.28
C ASP A 113 10.45 -6.78 2.15
N HIS A 114 10.28 -6.70 3.47
CA HIS A 114 11.25 -7.17 4.45
C HIS A 114 10.58 -8.15 5.42
N PRO A 115 11.18 -9.31 5.74
CA PRO A 115 10.56 -10.33 6.58
C PRO A 115 10.13 -9.88 7.99
N LEU A 116 10.70 -8.77 8.48
CA LEU A 116 10.39 -8.17 9.78
C LEU A 116 9.24 -7.15 9.75
N LEU A 117 8.64 -6.90 8.58
CA LEU A 117 7.56 -5.92 8.37
C LEU A 117 6.19 -6.60 8.22
N ILE A 118 5.99 -7.74 8.88
CA ILE A 118 4.70 -8.45 8.77
C ILE A 118 3.53 -7.64 9.33
N LYS A 119 3.78 -6.74 10.30
CA LYS A 119 2.77 -5.84 10.87
C LYS A 119 2.31 -4.80 9.85
N ASP A 120 3.20 -4.34 8.97
CA ASP A 120 2.84 -3.47 7.83
C ASP A 120 1.99 -4.22 6.82
N ALA A 121 2.36 -5.46 6.49
CA ALA A 121 1.60 -6.30 5.56
C ALA A 121 0.20 -6.60 6.12
N LEU A 122 0.10 -6.96 7.41
CA LEU A 122 -1.17 -7.17 8.10
C LEU A 122 -2.04 -5.90 8.12
N SER A 123 -1.46 -4.74 8.43
CA SER A 123 -2.18 -3.47 8.47
C SER A 123 -2.69 -3.07 7.07
N SER A 124 -1.83 -3.16 6.07
CA SER A 124 -2.17 -2.88 4.68
C SER A 124 -3.27 -3.80 4.17
N THR A 125 -3.14 -5.10 4.44
CA THR A 125 -4.12 -6.12 4.04
C THR A 125 -5.47 -5.87 4.69
N LEU A 126 -5.50 -5.63 6.01
CA LEU A 126 -6.75 -5.36 6.71
C LEU A 126 -7.42 -4.07 6.20
N ALA A 127 -6.65 -3.00 5.97
CA ALA A 127 -7.17 -1.77 5.39
C ALA A 127 -7.78 -2.00 4.00
N CYS A 128 -7.10 -2.72 3.10
CA CYS A 128 -7.61 -3.06 1.78
C CYS A 128 -8.88 -3.90 1.84
N VAL A 129 -8.93 -4.92 2.71
CA VAL A 129 -10.12 -5.73 2.95
C VAL A 129 -11.30 -4.88 3.44
N LEU A 130 -11.06 -3.97 4.38
CA LEU A 130 -12.08 -3.04 4.87
C LEU A 130 -12.61 -2.13 3.75
N ALA A 131 -11.73 -1.63 2.88
CA ALA A 131 -12.12 -0.80 1.75
C ALA A 131 -13.01 -1.56 0.75
N LEU A 132 -12.64 -2.79 0.40
CA LEU A 132 -13.44 -3.65 -0.47
C LEU A 132 -14.79 -3.99 0.19
N LYS A 133 -14.78 -4.33 1.48
CA LYS A 133 -16.01 -4.67 2.20
C LYS A 133 -16.96 -3.48 2.34
N LYS A 134 -16.43 -2.26 2.55
CA LYS A 134 -17.22 -1.03 2.66
C LYS A 134 -18.08 -0.77 1.42
N TRP A 135 -17.60 -1.13 0.25
CA TRP A 135 -18.29 -0.97 -1.03
C TRP A 135 -18.95 -2.25 -1.54
N ASP A 136 -18.86 -3.35 -0.76
CA ASP A 136 -19.40 -4.67 -1.08
C ASP A 136 -18.97 -5.20 -2.47
N ILE A 137 -17.66 -5.10 -2.75
CA ILE A 137 -17.06 -5.60 -3.99
C ILE A 137 -15.84 -6.49 -3.71
N GLY A 138 -15.43 -7.25 -4.73
CA GLY A 138 -14.16 -7.99 -4.67
C GLY A 138 -14.14 -9.10 -3.61
N GLU A 139 -15.25 -9.83 -3.45
CA GLU A 139 -15.41 -10.87 -2.43
C GLU A 139 -14.25 -11.90 -2.43
N GLU A 140 -13.77 -12.30 -3.60
CA GLU A 140 -12.61 -13.19 -3.70
C GLU A 140 -11.35 -12.59 -3.06
N HIS A 141 -11.12 -11.29 -3.28
CA HIS A 141 -9.97 -10.58 -2.73
C HIS A 141 -10.10 -10.43 -1.21
N VAL A 142 -11.33 -10.14 -0.73
CA VAL A 142 -11.65 -10.13 0.69
C VAL A 142 -11.33 -11.47 1.33
N ASN A 143 -11.79 -12.58 0.75
CA ASN A 143 -11.56 -13.92 1.27
C ASN A 143 -10.07 -14.29 1.32
N LYS A 144 -9.31 -13.97 0.27
CA LYS A 144 -7.85 -14.17 0.23
C LYS A 144 -7.13 -13.32 1.28
N GLY A 145 -7.53 -12.06 1.44
CA GLY A 145 -6.97 -11.16 2.46
C GLY A 145 -7.24 -11.65 3.88
N LEU A 146 -8.45 -12.17 4.14
CA LEU A 146 -8.78 -12.79 5.42
C LEU A 146 -7.92 -14.04 5.66
N GLN A 147 -7.76 -14.91 4.67
CA GLN A 147 -6.89 -16.09 4.79
C GLN A 147 -5.46 -15.70 5.16
N PHE A 148 -4.90 -14.67 4.50
CA PHE A 148 -3.59 -14.13 4.84
C PHE A 148 -3.53 -13.66 6.30
N ILE A 149 -4.48 -12.81 6.72
CA ILE A 149 -4.56 -12.28 8.09
C ILE A 149 -4.61 -13.43 9.11
N GLY A 150 -5.47 -14.42 8.89
CA GLY A 150 -5.59 -15.58 9.78
C GLY A 150 -4.29 -16.38 9.89
N SER A 151 -3.58 -16.56 8.78
CA SER A 151 -2.31 -17.31 8.75
C SER A 151 -1.15 -16.58 9.46
N LYS A 152 -1.22 -15.25 9.58
CA LYS A 152 -0.15 -14.42 10.16
C LYS A 152 -0.52 -13.77 11.49
N PHE A 153 -1.76 -13.95 11.97
CA PHE A 153 -2.30 -13.23 13.14
C PHE A 153 -1.44 -13.39 14.41
N SER A 154 -0.87 -14.57 14.65
CA SER A 154 0.00 -14.83 15.82
C SER A 154 1.22 -13.91 15.88
N LEU A 155 1.65 -13.34 14.75
CA LEU A 155 2.82 -12.47 14.64
C LEU A 155 2.54 -11.03 15.07
N ILE A 156 1.28 -10.65 15.32
CA ILE A 156 0.92 -9.33 15.84
C ILE A 156 1.54 -9.09 17.21
N SER A 157 1.58 -10.11 18.05
CA SER A 157 2.16 -10.05 19.40
C SER A 157 3.67 -10.32 19.43
N ASP A 158 4.28 -10.65 18.28
CA ASP A 158 5.72 -10.89 18.19
C ASP A 158 6.49 -9.57 18.33
N LYS A 159 7.36 -9.50 19.35
CA LYS A 159 8.19 -8.34 19.65
C LYS A 159 9.38 -8.21 18.71
N ASN A 160 9.75 -9.27 18.01
CA ASN A 160 10.82 -9.24 17.01
C ASN A 160 10.34 -8.62 15.68
N GLN A 161 9.03 -8.48 15.49
CA GLN A 161 8.45 -7.82 14.33
C GLN A 161 8.38 -6.32 14.55
N HIS A 162 8.91 -5.56 13.58
CA HIS A 162 8.82 -4.11 13.60
C HIS A 162 7.36 -3.68 13.45
N ALA A 163 6.93 -2.75 14.29
CA ALA A 163 5.58 -2.21 14.27
C ALA A 163 5.59 -0.84 13.58
N PRO A 164 4.71 -0.58 12.61
CA PRO A 164 4.53 0.76 12.09
C PRO A 164 4.08 1.72 13.19
N ILE A 165 4.31 3.01 12.95
CA ILE A 165 3.92 4.06 13.89
C ILE A 165 2.42 3.97 14.16
N GLY A 166 2.06 3.91 15.45
CA GLY A 166 0.66 3.85 15.87
C GLY A 166 -0.01 2.49 15.69
N PHE A 167 0.72 1.43 15.31
CA PHE A 167 0.16 0.08 15.10
C PHE A 167 -0.69 -0.40 16.28
N ASP A 168 -0.19 -0.29 17.51
CA ASP A 168 -0.86 -0.76 18.73
C ASP A 168 -2.16 0.00 19.04
N ILE A 169 -2.43 1.10 18.32
CA ILE A 169 -3.65 1.89 18.43
C ILE A 169 -4.57 1.66 17.21
N ILE A 170 -3.99 1.79 16.03
CA ILE A 170 -4.70 1.81 14.75
C ILE A 170 -5.17 0.41 14.36
N PHE A 171 -4.31 -0.60 14.45
CA PHE A 171 -4.64 -1.95 14.02
C PHE A 171 -5.79 -2.55 14.85
N PRO A 172 -5.81 -2.46 16.19
CA PRO A 172 -6.96 -2.89 16.98
C PRO A 172 -8.24 -2.10 16.64
N GLY A 173 -8.12 -0.81 16.31
CA GLY A 173 -9.25 -0.01 15.81
C GLY A 173 -9.82 -0.52 14.48
N MET A 174 -8.96 -0.95 13.54
CA MET A 174 -9.39 -1.58 12.30
C MET A 174 -10.10 -2.92 12.54
N VAL A 175 -9.64 -3.70 13.52
CA VAL A 175 -10.28 -4.97 13.92
C VAL A 175 -11.69 -4.72 14.48
N GLU A 176 -11.88 -3.67 15.28
CA GLU A 176 -13.20 -3.25 15.77
C GLU A 176 -14.10 -2.76 14.63
N TYR A 177 -13.55 -1.97 13.70
CA TYR A 177 -14.29 -1.50 12.53
C TYR A 177 -14.71 -2.64 11.59
N ALA A 178 -13.88 -3.68 11.44
CA ALA A 178 -14.25 -4.88 10.69
C ALA A 178 -15.52 -5.55 11.27
N LYS A 179 -15.61 -5.66 12.59
CA LYS A 179 -16.82 -6.18 13.26
C LYS A 179 -18.04 -5.31 12.98
N PHE A 180 -17.88 -3.98 13.02
CA PHE A 180 -18.95 -3.04 12.68
C PHE A 180 -19.48 -3.22 11.26
N LEU A 181 -18.59 -3.55 10.30
CA LEU A 181 -18.96 -3.86 8.92
C LEU A 181 -19.53 -5.29 8.73
N GLY A 182 -19.73 -6.06 9.80
CA GLY A 182 -20.20 -7.44 9.73
C GLY A 182 -19.17 -8.41 9.15
N LEU A 183 -17.88 -8.07 9.17
CA LEU A 183 -16.81 -8.91 8.68
C LEU A 183 -16.33 -9.87 9.78
N ASN A 184 -16.38 -11.16 9.49
CA ASN A 184 -15.87 -12.19 10.39
C ASN A 184 -14.36 -12.36 10.19
N LEU A 185 -13.58 -11.79 11.10
CA LEU A 185 -12.13 -11.96 11.10
C LEU A 185 -11.76 -13.38 11.58
N PRO A 186 -10.75 -14.03 10.97
CA PRO A 186 -10.29 -15.37 11.34
C PRO A 186 -9.41 -15.31 12.60
N MET A 187 -9.96 -14.80 13.69
CA MET A 187 -9.33 -14.64 14.99
C MET A 187 -10.30 -15.10 16.07
N SER A 188 -9.78 -15.66 17.16
CA SER A 188 -10.64 -15.98 18.31
C SER A 188 -11.07 -14.70 19.03
N THR A 189 -12.29 -14.68 19.55
CA THR A 189 -12.79 -13.55 20.37
C THR A 189 -11.84 -13.18 21.51
N PRO A 190 -11.27 -14.13 22.29
CA PRO A 190 -10.31 -13.77 23.33
C PRO A 190 -9.06 -13.06 22.82
N ALA A 191 -8.57 -13.42 21.62
CA ALA A 191 -7.41 -12.76 21.05
C ALA A 191 -7.72 -11.32 20.61
N ILE A 192 -8.93 -11.07 20.09
CA ILE A 192 -9.39 -9.72 19.78
C ILE A 192 -9.54 -8.91 21.08
N ASP A 193 -10.07 -9.50 22.14
CA ASP A 193 -10.25 -8.79 23.42
C ASP A 193 -8.90 -8.38 24.03
N VAL A 194 -7.89 -9.25 24.00
CA VAL A 194 -6.53 -8.92 24.43
C VAL A 194 -5.95 -7.77 23.60
N LEU A 195 -6.15 -7.80 22.28
CA LEU A 195 -5.68 -6.76 21.37
C LEU A 195 -6.32 -5.40 21.69
N LEU A 196 -7.63 -5.37 21.94
CA LEU A 196 -8.37 -4.15 22.30
C LEU A 196 -7.99 -3.64 23.70
N GLN A 197 -7.80 -4.53 24.68
CA GLN A 197 -7.31 -4.16 26.01
C GLN A 197 -5.92 -3.52 25.94
N HIS A 198 -5.04 -4.03 25.08
CA HIS A 198 -3.72 -3.44 24.88
C HIS A 198 -3.81 -2.01 24.31
N ARG A 199 -4.66 -1.79 23.30
CA ARG A 199 -4.96 -0.45 22.77
C ARG A 199 -5.40 0.51 23.87
N ASP A 200 -6.31 0.09 24.72
CA ASP A 200 -6.88 0.94 25.77
C ASP A 200 -5.83 1.33 26.82
N LEU A 201 -4.86 0.45 27.10
CA LEU A 201 -3.70 0.77 27.92
C LEU A 201 -2.78 1.80 27.24
N GLU A 202 -2.52 1.65 25.94
CA GLU A 202 -1.74 2.61 25.16
C GLU A 202 -2.41 3.99 25.09
N PHE A 203 -3.74 4.05 24.93
CA PHE A 203 -4.49 5.31 24.99
C PHE A 203 -4.37 6.00 26.35
N LYS A 204 -4.46 5.26 27.46
CA LYS A 204 -4.25 5.81 28.81
C LYS A 204 -2.83 6.36 28.97
N ARG A 205 -1.83 5.64 28.46
CA ARG A 205 -0.43 6.08 28.48
C ARG A 205 -0.20 7.37 27.68
N CYS A 206 -0.84 7.50 26.51
CA CYS A 206 -0.75 8.68 25.65
C CYS A 206 -1.56 9.86 26.20
N SER A 207 -2.72 9.63 26.81
CA SER A 207 -3.55 10.70 27.42
C SER A 207 -2.84 11.40 28.57
N LEU A 208 -1.92 10.70 29.26
CA LEU A 208 -1.03 11.28 30.28
C LEU A 208 0.09 12.15 29.69
N LYS A 209 0.35 12.03 28.38
CA LYS A 209 1.27 12.87 27.61
C LYS A 209 0.44 13.87 26.82
N THR A 210 -0.06 14.89 27.51
CA THR A 210 -0.98 15.90 26.97
C THR A 210 -0.58 16.34 25.55
N PHE A 211 -1.46 16.09 24.56
CA PHE A 211 -1.43 16.75 23.26
C PHE A 211 -1.86 18.21 23.48
N TYR A 212 -0.97 19.02 24.03
CA TYR A 212 -1.16 20.47 24.08
C TYR A 212 -1.08 21.00 22.66
N PHE A 213 -2.21 21.47 22.15
CA PHE A 213 -2.22 22.41 21.03
C PHE A 213 -1.40 23.63 21.44
N PRO A 214 -0.39 24.05 20.66
CA PRO A 214 0.20 25.36 20.85
C PRO A 214 -0.93 26.36 20.62
N GLN A 215 -1.32 27.09 21.68
CA GLN A 215 -2.10 28.31 21.50
C GLN A 215 -1.15 29.28 20.77
N GLU A 216 -1.47 29.60 19.52
CA GLU A 216 -0.75 30.64 18.77
C GLU A 216 -0.75 31.93 19.59
N LYS A 217 0.43 32.54 19.74
CA LYS A 217 0.63 33.84 20.37
C LYS A 217 0.56 34.95 19.33
#